data_AF-A0A847G7V2-F1
#
_entry.id   AF-A0A847G7V2-F1
#
_cell.length_a   1.000
_cell.length_b   1.000
_cell.length_c   1.000
_cell.angle_alpha   90.00
_cell.angle_beta   90.00
_cell.angle_gamma   90.00
#
_symmetry.space_group_name_H-M   'P 1'
#
loop_
_entity.id
_entity.type
_entity.pdbx_description
1 polymer ?
#
loop_
_entity_poly.entity_id
_entity_poly.type
_entity_poly.pdbx_seq_one_letter_code
_entity_poly.pdbx_strand_id
1 'polypeptide(L)'
;MPFLVFILPNKTGIIIENDTPQETSTSTDTTQARIGLVYQVVSIGFMLFFALNGFFNKELPGWGMLYAWLGLITGALLSHVPIKPVSRWWEQSGTKWMAILLAHGGLIGLLIGIYGKPDLVWAAVAMALLTGANLWRFRRDVPEIFWVMSLALVVFSIDINSWMTSVVGDEFSFHETAYRMSDIMDYQELGKIIFRADGAHTSHTFISSLLQVISMKFLGSENFGWRFSNPYQCSLAVGLFYYFCSTFFSKKQSLVTAFLFSISSYIMAFSKIGYNNLQAMFALTFVLATAAWIIRSGSRLSYVVLAYGLAYCFYAYPAALYAIPLPLILLIMYRPPRDMPTIKNWIWMVLICILMISPLLIQPEYWA
;
A
#
# COMPACT_ATOMS: atom_id res chain seq x y z
N MET A 1 -3.35 3.72 -2.25
CA MET A 1 -2.50 3.38 -3.40
C MET A 1 -2.66 4.40 -4.55
N PRO A 2 -2.68 5.74 -4.33
CA PRO A 2 -2.39 6.63 -5.46
C PRO A 2 -0.93 6.35 -5.75
N PHE A 3 -0.69 5.59 -6.82
CA PHE A 3 0.61 5.39 -7.43
C PHE A 3 1.55 6.48 -6.99
N LEU A 4 2.62 6.13 -6.26
CA LEU A 4 3.89 6.46 -6.87
C LEU A 4 4.09 7.99 -7.02
N VAL A 5 3.37 8.82 -6.22
CA VAL A 5 3.09 10.24 -6.53
C VAL A 5 4.40 11.03 -6.60
N PHE A 6 5.49 10.42 -6.11
CA PHE A 6 6.83 10.98 -6.09
C PHE A 6 7.93 9.92 -6.28
N ILE A 7 7.83 8.88 -7.14
CA ILE A 7 9.04 8.06 -7.44
C ILE A 7 10.09 8.95 -8.16
N LEU A 8 10.93 9.59 -7.35
CA LEU A 8 12.05 10.49 -7.66
C LEU A 8 11.70 11.98 -7.82
N PRO A 9 12.69 12.86 -7.65
CA PRO A 9 13.04 13.53 -6.41
C PRO A 9 12.52 14.97 -6.43
N ASN A 10 12.15 15.53 -5.28
CA ASN A 10 12.52 16.93 -5.05
C ASN A 10 14.00 16.90 -4.63
N LYS A 11 14.84 17.56 -5.44
CA LYS A 11 16.31 17.65 -5.39
C LYS A 11 16.96 17.02 -4.15
N THR A 12 17.80 16.02 -4.40
CA THR A 12 18.73 15.44 -3.42
C THR A 12 19.53 16.54 -2.73
N GLY A 13 19.47 16.53 -1.40
CA GLY A 13 20.26 17.36 -0.52
C GLY A 13 19.69 17.24 0.87
N ILE A 14 20.12 16.22 1.62
CA ILE A 14 20.19 16.41 3.07
C ILE A 14 21.33 17.41 3.25
N ILE A 15 20.97 18.68 3.28
CA ILE A 15 21.73 19.65 4.05
C ILE A 15 20.73 20.10 5.10
N ILE A 16 21.01 19.72 6.35
CA ILE A 16 20.48 20.45 7.49
C ILE A 16 21.27 21.77 7.48
N GLU A 17 20.97 22.66 6.54
CA GLU A 17 21.36 24.06 6.57
C GLU A 17 20.11 24.89 6.38
N ASN A 18 20.04 25.93 7.20
CA ASN A 18 18.95 26.87 7.37
C ASN A 18 18.72 27.75 6.14
N ASP A 19 18.46 27.17 4.97
CA ASP A 19 18.06 27.92 3.79
C ASP A 19 16.69 27.44 3.31
N THR A 20 15.66 28.09 3.87
CA THR A 20 14.30 28.13 3.33
C THR A 20 14.37 28.38 1.82
N PRO A 21 14.02 27.39 0.97
CA PRO A 21 13.72 27.68 -0.42
C PRO A 21 12.49 28.58 -0.40
N GLN A 22 12.57 29.75 -1.05
CA GLN A 22 11.39 30.58 -1.29
C GLN A 22 10.34 29.75 -2.03
N GLU A 23 9.36 29.25 -1.28
CA GLU A 23 8.13 28.71 -1.80
C GLU A 23 7.45 29.84 -2.57
N THR A 24 7.49 29.80 -3.90
CA THR A 24 6.38 30.36 -4.67
C THR A 24 5.15 29.59 -4.22
N SER A 25 4.41 30.17 -3.27
CA SER A 25 3.36 29.52 -2.51
C SER A 25 2.24 29.05 -3.45
N THR A 26 2.33 27.81 -3.92
CA THR A 26 1.21 27.08 -4.49
C THR A 26 0.36 26.54 -3.35
N SER A 27 -0.21 27.44 -2.54
CA SER A 27 -1.15 27.06 -1.50
C SER A 27 -2.37 26.40 -2.14
N THR A 28 -2.93 25.39 -1.47
CA THR A 28 -4.20 24.80 -1.88
C THR A 28 -5.26 25.89 -1.95
N ASP A 29 -6.05 25.89 -3.03
CA ASP A 29 -7.20 26.78 -3.17
C ASP A 29 -8.05 26.67 -1.90
N THR A 30 -8.40 27.81 -1.30
CA THR A 30 -9.13 27.83 -0.02
C THR A 30 -10.44 27.06 -0.11
N THR A 31 -11.08 27.04 -1.29
CA THR A 31 -12.30 26.26 -1.54
C THR A 31 -12.01 24.75 -1.53
N GLN A 32 -10.97 24.32 -2.24
CA GLN A 32 -10.54 22.92 -2.28
C GLN A 32 -10.16 22.42 -0.88
N ALA A 33 -9.40 23.23 -0.13
CA ALA A 33 -8.98 22.91 1.22
C ALA A 33 -10.17 22.73 2.17
N ARG A 34 -11.18 23.60 2.05
CA ARG A 34 -12.44 23.53 2.82
C ARG A 34 -13.25 22.28 2.47
N ILE A 35 -13.40 21.95 1.19
CA ILE A 35 -14.09 20.73 0.75
C ILE A 35 -13.39 19.49 1.34
N GLY A 36 -12.06 19.43 1.23
CA GLY A 36 -11.29 18.33 1.81
C GLY A 36 -11.45 18.23 3.33
N LEU A 37 -11.54 19.36 4.03
CA LEU A 37 -11.76 19.39 5.48
C LEU A 37 -13.15 18.86 5.83
N VAL A 38 -14.19 19.27 5.09
CA VAL A 38 -15.56 18.77 5.28
C VAL A 38 -15.59 17.25 5.11
N TYR A 39 -14.95 16.71 4.07
CA TYR A 39 -14.85 15.27 3.85
C TYR A 39 -14.18 14.55 5.03
N GLN A 40 -13.08 15.10 5.57
CA GLN A 40 -12.41 14.52 6.73
C GLN A 40 -13.29 14.54 7.98
N VAL A 41 -13.95 15.67 8.27
CA VAL A 41 -14.83 15.80 9.46
C VAL A 41 -16.02 14.85 9.37
N VAL A 42 -16.69 14.79 8.22
CA VAL A 42 -17.81 13.87 8.00
C VAL A 42 -17.35 12.41 8.13
N SER A 43 -16.20 12.07 7.54
CA SER A 43 -15.64 10.71 7.62
C SER A 43 -15.28 10.31 9.05
N ILE A 44 -14.65 11.21 9.82
CA ILE A 44 -14.38 10.99 11.24
C ILE A 44 -15.68 10.82 12.03
N GLY A 45 -16.71 11.63 11.74
CA GLY A 45 -18.03 11.51 12.34
C GLY A 45 -18.65 10.14 12.10
N PHE A 46 -18.59 9.62 10.86
CA PHE A 46 -19.05 8.27 10.54
C PHE A 46 -18.22 7.19 11.22
N MET A 47 -16.89 7.30 11.22
CA MET A 47 -16.03 6.34 11.92
C MET A 47 -16.33 6.30 13.41
N LEU A 48 -16.53 7.46 14.06
CA LEU A 48 -16.94 7.56 15.45
C LEU A 48 -18.32 6.92 15.67
N PHE A 49 -19.29 7.22 14.80
CA PHE A 49 -20.62 6.61 14.87
C PHE A 49 -20.54 5.08 14.83
N PHE A 50 -19.80 4.51 13.88
CA PHE A 50 -19.62 3.06 13.76
C PHE A 50 -18.84 2.47 14.93
N ALA A 51 -17.81 3.14 15.43
CA ALA A 51 -17.05 2.70 16.59
C ALA A 51 -17.93 2.66 17.85
N LEU A 52 -18.72 3.71 18.09
CA LEU A 52 -19.64 3.79 19.23
C LEU A 52 -20.78 2.77 19.10
N ASN A 53 -21.37 2.63 17.90
CA ASN A 53 -22.40 1.62 17.66
C ASN A 53 -21.86 0.21 17.92
N GLY A 54 -20.66 -0.11 17.43
CA GLY A 54 -20.02 -1.39 17.70
C GLY A 54 -19.71 -1.61 19.18
N PHE A 55 -19.28 -0.57 19.90
CA PHE A 55 -19.02 -0.67 21.33
C PHE A 55 -20.29 -0.91 22.16
N PHE A 56 -21.37 -0.15 21.91
CA PHE A 56 -22.61 -0.23 22.70
C PHE A 56 -23.53 -1.38 22.28
N ASN A 57 -23.63 -1.65 20.97
CA ASN A 57 -24.58 -2.63 20.42
C ASN A 57 -23.92 -3.95 20.03
N LYS A 58 -22.58 -4.07 20.14
CA LYS A 58 -21.79 -5.24 19.72
C LYS A 58 -21.98 -5.61 18.24
N GLU A 59 -22.33 -4.63 17.41
CA GLU A 59 -22.49 -4.80 15.97
C GLU A 59 -21.24 -4.35 15.23
N LEU A 60 -20.64 -5.25 14.46
CA LEU A 60 -19.51 -4.89 13.61
C LEU A 60 -19.98 -4.00 12.45
N PRO A 61 -19.21 -2.96 12.10
CA PRO A 61 -19.53 -2.18 10.93
C PRO A 61 -19.29 -2.98 9.66
N GLY A 62 -19.97 -2.57 8.57
CA GLY A 62 -19.71 -3.10 7.22
C GLY A 62 -19.09 -2.04 6.31
N TRP A 63 -19.52 -2.02 5.04
CA TRP A 63 -19.02 -1.10 4.01
C TRP A 63 -19.02 0.37 4.42
N GLY A 64 -19.97 0.81 5.26
CA GLY A 64 -20.01 2.18 5.76
C GLY A 64 -18.72 2.63 6.42
N MET A 65 -18.07 1.76 7.20
CA MET A 65 -16.78 2.08 7.85
C MET A 65 -15.65 2.15 6.82
N LEU A 66 -15.59 1.23 5.85
CA LEU A 66 -14.59 1.28 4.79
C LEU A 66 -14.75 2.53 3.93
N TYR A 67 -15.97 2.94 3.61
CA TYR A 67 -16.25 4.20 2.90
C TYR A 67 -15.83 5.41 3.71
N ALA A 68 -16.02 5.40 5.03
CA ALA A 68 -15.53 6.45 5.90
C ALA A 68 -13.99 6.52 5.87
N TRP A 69 -13.28 5.39 5.81
CA TRP A 69 -11.83 5.39 5.61
C TRP A 69 -11.47 6.02 4.25
N LEU A 70 -12.09 5.56 3.15
CA LEU A 70 -11.83 6.12 1.83
C LEU A 70 -12.13 7.62 1.76
N GLY A 71 -13.21 8.07 2.41
CA GLY A 71 -13.57 9.48 2.53
C GLY A 71 -12.53 10.29 3.31
N LEU A 72 -11.99 9.75 4.40
CA LEU A 72 -10.98 10.41 5.23
C LEU A 72 -9.68 10.64 4.44
N ILE A 73 -9.15 9.61 3.77
CA ILE A 73 -7.92 9.76 2.98
C ILE A 73 -8.14 10.66 1.76
N THR A 74 -9.31 10.58 1.11
CA THR A 74 -9.67 11.47 -0.01
C THR A 74 -9.77 12.92 0.45
N GLY A 75 -10.41 13.18 1.58
CA GLY A 75 -10.48 14.51 2.17
C GLY A 75 -9.10 15.05 2.56
N ALA A 76 -8.22 14.19 3.11
CA ALA A 76 -6.85 14.57 3.42
C ALA A 76 -6.04 14.94 2.17
N LEU A 77 -6.20 14.18 1.07
CA LEU A 77 -5.59 14.49 -0.22
C LEU A 77 -6.12 15.82 -0.77
N LEU A 78 -7.44 16.03 -0.80
CA LEU A 78 -8.04 17.28 -1.26
C LEU A 78 -7.60 18.49 -0.43
N SER A 79 -7.37 18.34 0.87
CA SER A 79 -6.92 19.45 1.71
C SER A 79 -5.46 19.85 1.51
N HIS A 80 -4.58 18.90 1.16
CA HIS A 80 -3.13 19.13 1.19
C HIS A 80 -2.45 19.02 -0.18
N VAL A 81 -3.10 18.41 -1.17
CA VAL A 81 -2.54 18.25 -2.53
C VAL A 81 -3.27 19.20 -3.49
N PRO A 82 -2.65 20.31 -3.91
CA PRO A 82 -3.31 21.28 -4.76
C PRO A 82 -3.56 20.72 -6.17
N ILE A 83 -4.81 20.79 -6.65
CA ILE A 83 -5.21 20.17 -7.94
C ILE A 83 -4.52 20.86 -9.11
N LYS A 84 -4.40 22.20 -9.10
CA LYS A 84 -3.83 22.95 -10.23
C LYS A 84 -2.37 22.58 -10.51
N PRO A 85 -1.45 22.54 -9.51
CA PRO A 85 -0.09 22.01 -9.72
C PRO A 85 -0.06 20.56 -10.19
N VAL A 86 -0.96 19.69 -9.67
CA VAL A 86 -1.06 18.30 -10.13
C VAL A 86 -1.45 18.23 -11.61
N SER A 87 -2.41 19.05 -12.06
CA SER A 87 -2.79 19.14 -13.48
C SER A 87 -1.62 19.58 -14.35
N ARG A 88 -0.92 20.65 -13.96
CA ARG A 88 0.25 21.13 -14.72
C ARG A 88 1.38 20.10 -14.76
N TRP A 89 1.62 19.41 -13.64
CA TRP A 89 2.59 18.33 -13.58
C TRP A 89 2.18 17.17 -14.51
N TRP A 90 0.89 16.84 -14.55
CA TRP A 90 0.35 15.84 -15.45
C TRP A 90 0.49 16.24 -16.92
N GLU A 91 0.26 17.50 -17.26
CA GLU A 91 0.50 18.02 -18.62
C GLU A 91 1.98 17.88 -19.03
N GLN A 92 2.91 18.06 -18.09
CA GLN A 92 4.36 17.99 -18.36
C GLN A 92 4.92 16.56 -18.34
N SER A 93 4.44 15.70 -17.44
CA SER A 93 5.04 14.38 -17.16
C SER A 93 4.07 13.20 -17.35
N GLY A 94 2.79 13.46 -17.61
CA GLY A 94 1.75 12.44 -17.64
C GLY A 94 1.96 11.39 -18.71
N THR A 95 2.51 11.76 -19.87
CA THR A 95 2.85 10.81 -20.95
C THR A 95 3.90 9.78 -20.51
N LYS A 96 4.96 10.23 -19.82
CA LYS A 96 5.99 9.35 -19.25
C LYS A 96 5.39 8.41 -18.20
N TRP A 97 4.61 8.94 -17.27
CA TRP A 97 4.00 8.12 -16.22
C TRP A 97 3.00 7.12 -16.78
N MET A 98 2.20 7.52 -17.77
CA MET A 98 1.34 6.61 -18.51
C MET A 98 2.15 5.51 -19.20
N ALA A 99 3.30 5.83 -19.80
CA ALA A 99 4.18 4.81 -20.38
C ALA A 99 4.71 3.82 -19.33
N ILE A 100 5.09 4.29 -18.14
CA ILE A 100 5.51 3.44 -17.01
C ILE A 100 4.35 2.53 -16.57
N LEU A 101 3.15 3.08 -16.41
CA LEU A 101 1.94 2.34 -16.04
C LEU A 101 1.60 1.26 -17.05
N LEU A 102 1.59 1.61 -18.34
CA LEU A 102 1.29 0.69 -19.43
C LEU A 102 2.35 -0.41 -19.55
N ALA A 103 3.63 -0.10 -19.37
CA ALA A 103 4.70 -1.10 -19.36
C ALA A 103 4.57 -2.06 -18.17
N HIS A 104 4.25 -1.54 -16.99
CA HIS A 104 4.02 -2.36 -15.81
C HIS A 104 2.76 -3.24 -15.97
N GLY A 105 1.67 -2.69 -16.49
CA GLY A 105 0.47 -3.45 -16.85
C GLY A 105 0.72 -4.50 -17.92
N GLY A 106 1.53 -4.19 -18.94
CA GLY A 106 1.96 -5.13 -19.97
C GLY A 106 2.82 -6.26 -19.40
N LEU A 107 3.69 -5.96 -18.43
CA LEU A 107 4.46 -6.98 -17.69
C LEU A 107 3.53 -7.91 -16.89
N ILE A 108 2.58 -7.36 -16.14
CA ILE A 108 1.57 -8.16 -15.42
C ILE A 108 0.77 -9.02 -16.42
N GLY A 109 0.35 -8.43 -17.54
CA GLY A 109 -0.34 -9.12 -18.64
C GLY A 109 0.47 -10.29 -19.18
N LEU A 110 1.78 -10.11 -19.39
CA LEU A 110 2.69 -11.17 -19.80
C LEU A 110 2.76 -12.30 -18.76
N LEU A 111 2.88 -11.97 -17.47
CA LEU A 111 2.88 -12.96 -16.40
C LEU A 111 1.55 -13.74 -16.32
N ILE A 112 0.42 -13.06 -16.51
CA ILE A 112 -0.90 -13.72 -16.67
C ILE A 112 -0.86 -14.67 -17.88
N GLY A 113 -0.38 -14.22 -19.04
CA GLY A 113 -0.31 -15.05 -20.25
C GLY A 113 0.56 -16.29 -20.07
N ILE A 114 1.67 -16.18 -19.34
CA ILE A 114 2.60 -17.30 -19.09
C ILE A 114 2.05 -18.28 -18.05
N TYR A 115 1.50 -17.79 -16.94
CA TYR A 115 1.20 -18.63 -15.77
C TYR A 115 -0.30 -18.81 -15.50
N GLY A 116 -1.18 -17.93 -15.99
CA GLY A 116 -2.62 -18.00 -15.74
C GLY A 116 -3.43 -18.43 -16.95
N LYS A 117 -3.18 -17.81 -18.12
CA LYS A 117 -3.98 -17.97 -19.34
C LYS A 117 -3.07 -18.20 -20.57
N PRO A 118 -2.54 -19.43 -20.75
CA PRO A 118 -1.61 -19.75 -21.85
C PRO A 118 -2.14 -19.40 -23.25
N ASP A 119 -3.46 -19.49 -23.47
CA ASP A 119 -4.09 -19.16 -24.74
C ASP A 119 -3.90 -17.68 -25.14
N LEU A 120 -3.63 -16.80 -24.16
CA LEU A 120 -3.41 -15.37 -24.37
C LEU A 120 -1.92 -15.00 -24.43
N VAL A 121 -0.99 -15.96 -24.35
CA VAL A 121 0.45 -15.68 -24.21
C VAL A 121 1.00 -14.79 -25.33
N TRP A 122 0.64 -15.06 -26.59
CA TRP A 122 1.16 -14.29 -27.73
C TRP A 122 0.60 -12.87 -27.78
N ALA A 123 -0.67 -12.69 -27.42
CA ALA A 123 -1.28 -11.37 -27.28
C ALA A 123 -0.60 -10.58 -26.13
N ALA A 124 -0.29 -11.26 -25.02
CA ALA A 124 0.40 -10.68 -23.89
C ALA A 124 1.85 -10.31 -24.21
N VAL A 125 2.58 -11.14 -24.95
CA VAL A 125 3.93 -10.85 -25.48
C VAL A 125 3.89 -9.62 -26.38
N ALA A 126 2.97 -9.57 -27.34
CA ALA A 126 2.82 -8.42 -28.23
C ALA A 126 2.53 -7.13 -27.44
N MET A 127 1.62 -7.19 -26.46
CA MET A 127 1.30 -6.07 -25.59
C MET A 127 2.53 -5.61 -24.78
N ALA A 128 3.25 -6.53 -24.14
CA ALA A 128 4.44 -6.21 -23.35
C ALA A 128 5.57 -5.60 -24.21
N LEU A 129 5.77 -6.10 -25.44
CA LEU A 129 6.73 -5.52 -26.38
C LEU A 129 6.33 -4.11 -26.81
N LEU A 130 5.05 -3.89 -27.14
CA LEU A 130 4.55 -2.56 -27.53
C LEU A 130 4.66 -1.55 -26.39
N THR A 131 4.25 -1.91 -25.19
CA THR A 131 4.33 -1.01 -24.03
C THR A 131 5.77 -0.80 -23.57
N GLY A 132 6.63 -1.82 -23.66
CA GLY A 132 8.06 -1.71 -23.42
C GLY A 132 8.77 -0.81 -24.44
N ALA A 133 8.45 -0.93 -25.73
CA ALA A 133 8.97 -0.06 -26.78
C ALA A 133 8.51 1.40 -26.59
N ASN A 134 7.27 1.62 -26.14
CA ASN A 134 6.79 2.95 -25.77
C ASN A 134 7.56 3.53 -24.56
N LEU A 135 7.79 2.73 -23.52
CA LEU A 135 8.57 3.14 -22.34
C LEU A 135 10.02 3.47 -22.68
N TRP A 136 10.62 2.74 -23.65
CA TRP A 136 12.01 2.92 -24.06
C TRP A 136 12.34 4.35 -24.53
N ARG A 137 11.33 5.09 -25.03
CA ARG A 137 11.44 6.52 -25.38
C ARG A 137 11.84 7.38 -24.19
N PHE A 138 11.39 6.99 -22.99
CA PHE A 138 11.62 7.69 -21.73
C PHE A 138 12.69 7.04 -20.86
N ARG A 139 13.42 6.02 -21.34
CA ARG A 139 14.30 5.16 -20.53
C ARG A 139 15.31 5.88 -19.62
N ARG A 140 15.75 7.08 -20.01
CA ARG A 140 16.70 7.91 -19.22
C ARG A 140 16.02 8.63 -18.04
N ASP A 141 14.71 8.84 -18.14
CA ASP A 141 13.88 9.54 -17.14
C ASP A 141 13.07 8.56 -16.27
N VAL A 142 13.10 7.27 -16.60
CA VAL A 142 12.48 6.21 -15.79
C VAL A 142 13.32 6.01 -14.53
N PRO A 143 12.70 6.07 -13.34
CA PRO A 143 13.38 5.77 -12.09
C PRO A 143 14.10 4.43 -12.08
N GLU A 144 15.35 4.38 -11.60
CA GLU A 144 16.12 3.12 -11.58
C GLU A 144 15.45 2.05 -10.71
N ILE A 145 14.79 2.47 -9.63
CA ILE A 145 14.02 1.58 -8.76
C ILE A 145 12.87 0.87 -9.49
N PHE A 146 12.28 1.48 -10.54
CA PHE A 146 11.23 0.84 -11.33
C PHE A 146 11.74 -0.45 -12.01
N TRP A 147 12.99 -0.43 -12.50
CA TRP A 147 13.59 -1.61 -13.12
C TRP A 147 13.86 -2.72 -12.10
N VAL A 148 14.33 -2.35 -10.91
CA VAL A 148 14.54 -3.31 -9.81
C VAL A 148 13.21 -3.93 -9.37
N MET A 149 12.16 -3.12 -9.19
CA MET A 149 10.81 -3.62 -8.86
C MET A 149 10.25 -4.54 -9.94
N SER A 150 10.40 -4.17 -11.22
CA SER A 150 9.92 -4.97 -12.34
C SER A 150 10.66 -6.30 -12.45
N LEU A 151 11.99 -6.28 -12.28
CA LEU A 151 12.80 -7.50 -12.24
C LEU A 151 12.43 -8.38 -11.04
N ALA A 152 12.26 -7.79 -9.85
CA ALA A 152 11.82 -8.50 -8.66
C ALA A 152 10.47 -9.19 -8.89
N LEU A 153 9.50 -8.49 -9.49
CA LEU A 153 8.20 -9.08 -9.82
C LEU A 153 8.34 -10.30 -10.74
N VAL A 154 9.15 -10.20 -11.81
CA VAL A 154 9.42 -11.34 -12.70
C VAL A 154 10.01 -12.50 -11.92
N VAL A 155 11.08 -12.26 -11.16
CA VAL A 155 11.79 -13.29 -10.39
C VAL A 155 10.89 -13.95 -9.35
N PHE A 156 10.09 -13.16 -8.63
CA PHE A 156 9.13 -13.65 -7.64
C PHE A 156 7.99 -14.47 -8.28
N SER A 157 7.70 -14.26 -9.56
CA SER A 157 6.69 -15.03 -10.31
C SER A 157 7.25 -16.26 -11.04
N ILE A 158 8.57 -16.41 -11.16
CA ILE A 158 9.17 -17.62 -11.76
C ILE A 158 8.66 -18.85 -11.01
N ASP A 159 8.18 -19.84 -11.76
CA ASP A 159 7.72 -21.13 -11.22
C ASP A 159 6.60 -21.00 -10.17
N ILE A 160 5.78 -19.96 -10.22
CA ILE A 160 4.67 -19.76 -9.26
C ILE A 160 3.64 -20.91 -9.25
N ASN A 161 3.55 -21.67 -10.35
CA ASN A 161 2.71 -22.87 -10.47
C ASN A 161 3.49 -24.18 -10.31
N SER A 162 4.77 -24.13 -9.94
CA SER A 162 5.57 -25.35 -9.78
C SER A 162 5.06 -26.17 -8.60
N TRP A 163 5.20 -27.49 -8.71
CA TRP A 163 4.89 -28.44 -7.64
C TRP A 163 5.71 -28.15 -6.36
N MET A 164 6.91 -27.59 -6.51
CA MET A 164 7.77 -27.22 -5.38
C MET A 164 7.17 -26.09 -4.54
N THR A 165 6.29 -25.29 -5.14
CA THR A 165 5.59 -24.18 -4.48
C THR A 165 4.13 -24.50 -4.22
N SER A 166 3.59 -25.63 -4.74
CA SER A 166 2.15 -25.88 -4.80
C SER A 166 1.49 -26.25 -3.48
N VAL A 167 2.25 -26.76 -2.49
CA VAL A 167 1.73 -27.14 -1.18
C VAL A 167 2.75 -26.88 -0.09
N VAL A 168 2.52 -25.83 0.72
CA VAL A 168 3.26 -25.61 1.98
C VAL A 168 2.47 -26.09 3.20
N GLY A 169 1.16 -26.34 3.04
CA GLY A 169 0.30 -27.03 4.01
C GLY A 169 -0.91 -26.19 4.44
N ASP A 170 -0.68 -25.17 5.25
CA ASP A 170 -1.72 -24.33 5.86
C ASP A 170 -2.43 -23.35 4.90
N GLU A 171 -2.06 -23.30 3.60
CA GLU A 171 -2.48 -22.24 2.66
C GLU A 171 -3.90 -22.38 2.16
N PHE A 172 -4.46 -23.59 2.24
CA PHE A 172 -5.80 -23.85 1.75
C PHE A 172 -6.89 -23.05 2.50
N SER A 173 -6.71 -22.77 3.79
CA SER A 173 -7.68 -21.93 4.52
C SER A 173 -7.69 -20.48 3.99
N PHE A 174 -6.54 -19.96 3.58
CA PHE A 174 -6.43 -18.65 2.94
C PHE A 174 -7.01 -18.66 1.53
N HIS A 175 -6.75 -19.72 0.75
CA HIS A 175 -7.40 -19.91 -0.54
C HIS A 175 -8.91 -19.95 -0.41
N GLU A 176 -9.45 -20.80 0.46
CA GLU A 176 -10.89 -20.98 0.63
C GLU A 176 -11.56 -19.68 1.09
N THR A 177 -10.94 -18.96 2.03
CA THR A 177 -11.44 -17.66 2.47
C THR A 177 -11.50 -16.66 1.31
N ALA A 178 -10.40 -16.53 0.55
CA ALA A 178 -10.34 -15.62 -0.59
C ALA A 178 -11.30 -16.03 -1.72
N TYR A 179 -11.37 -17.32 -2.06
CA TYR A 179 -12.27 -17.86 -3.08
C TYR A 179 -13.74 -17.63 -2.74
N ARG A 180 -14.13 -17.85 -1.48
CA ARG A 180 -15.50 -17.59 -1.03
C ARG A 180 -15.84 -16.11 -1.14
N MET A 181 -14.94 -15.23 -0.71
CA MET A 181 -15.10 -13.78 -0.83
C MET A 181 -15.10 -13.29 -2.28
N SER A 182 -14.36 -13.94 -3.18
CA SER A 182 -14.35 -13.59 -4.60
C SER A 182 -15.61 -14.12 -5.28
N ASP A 183 -15.83 -15.42 -5.33
CA ASP A 183 -16.71 -16.03 -6.34
C ASP A 183 -18.05 -16.51 -5.81
N ILE A 184 -18.20 -16.63 -4.49
CA ILE A 184 -19.41 -17.16 -3.87
C ILE A 184 -20.24 -16.05 -3.24
N MET A 185 -19.61 -15.20 -2.43
CA MET A 185 -20.30 -14.19 -1.63
C MET A 185 -20.79 -13.03 -2.49
N ASP A 186 -22.00 -12.56 -2.18
CA ASP A 186 -22.48 -11.32 -2.76
C ASP A 186 -21.89 -10.09 -2.04
N TYR A 187 -22.22 -8.91 -2.59
CA TYR A 187 -21.73 -7.64 -2.05
C TYR A 187 -22.19 -7.38 -0.60
N GLN A 188 -23.41 -7.77 -0.25
CA GLN A 188 -23.96 -7.52 1.09
C GLN A 188 -23.35 -8.47 2.12
N GLU A 189 -23.18 -9.75 1.77
CA GLU A 189 -22.52 -10.76 2.59
C GLU A 189 -21.08 -10.37 2.89
N LEU A 190 -20.31 -9.95 1.86
CA LEU A 190 -18.95 -9.47 2.03
C LEU A 190 -18.90 -8.27 2.99
N GLY A 191 -19.87 -7.36 2.88
CA GLY A 191 -20.01 -6.21 3.75
C GLY A 191 -20.20 -6.56 5.22
N LYS A 192 -20.88 -7.66 5.54
CA LYS A 192 -21.13 -8.10 6.93
C LYS A 192 -19.90 -8.73 7.58
N ILE A 193 -18.97 -9.25 6.79
CA ILE A 193 -17.82 -10.02 7.30
C ILE A 193 -16.49 -9.30 7.22
N ILE A 194 -16.39 -8.24 6.42
CA ILE A 194 -15.10 -7.60 6.09
C ILE A 194 -14.27 -7.20 7.32
N PHE A 195 -14.93 -6.80 8.42
CA PHE A 195 -14.27 -6.41 9.66
C PHE A 195 -14.12 -7.53 10.70
N ARG A 196 -14.56 -8.75 10.40
CA ARG A 196 -14.45 -9.87 11.33
C ARG A 196 -13.01 -10.39 11.44
N ALA A 197 -12.65 -10.85 12.64
CA ALA A 197 -11.34 -11.43 12.97
C ALA A 197 -11.26 -12.95 12.81
N ASP A 198 -12.36 -13.62 12.45
CA ASP A 198 -12.50 -15.08 12.38
C ASP A 198 -12.47 -15.62 10.94
N GLY A 199 -11.60 -15.08 10.10
CA GLY A 199 -11.38 -15.49 8.71
C GLY A 199 -10.53 -16.76 8.59
N ALA A 200 -9.46 -16.72 7.79
CA ALA A 200 -8.58 -17.87 7.60
C ALA A 200 -8.09 -18.40 8.96
N HIS A 201 -8.09 -19.73 9.12
CA HIS A 201 -7.80 -20.46 10.37
C HIS A 201 -8.60 -19.99 11.60
N THR A 202 -9.72 -19.28 11.39
CA THR A 202 -10.52 -18.63 12.44
C THR A 202 -9.74 -17.63 13.32
N SER A 203 -8.54 -17.22 12.88
CA SER A 203 -7.60 -16.39 13.65
C SER A 203 -7.01 -15.23 12.82
N HIS A 204 -7.46 -15.04 11.57
CA HIS A 204 -7.03 -13.97 10.69
C HIS A 204 -8.20 -13.09 10.27
N THR A 205 -7.96 -11.78 10.14
CA THR A 205 -9.02 -10.87 9.67
C THR A 205 -9.41 -11.15 8.22
N PHE A 206 -10.68 -10.94 7.86
CA PHE A 206 -11.12 -11.02 6.46
C PHE A 206 -10.41 -9.97 5.58
N ILE A 207 -10.07 -8.80 6.12
CA ILE A 207 -9.28 -7.79 5.40
C ILE A 207 -7.93 -8.33 4.93
N SER A 208 -7.28 -9.22 5.70
CA SER A 208 -6.02 -9.85 5.27
C SER A 208 -6.13 -10.68 4.00
N SER A 209 -7.33 -11.10 3.59
CA SER A 209 -7.55 -11.85 2.35
C SER A 209 -7.97 -10.96 1.18
N LEU A 210 -8.26 -9.67 1.40
CA LEU A 210 -8.80 -8.79 0.34
C LEU A 210 -7.85 -8.63 -0.85
N LEU A 211 -6.54 -8.66 -0.62
CA LEU A 211 -5.57 -8.51 -1.70
C LEU A 211 -5.57 -9.75 -2.61
N GLN A 212 -5.71 -10.95 -2.03
CA GLN A 212 -5.93 -12.19 -2.78
C GLN A 212 -7.28 -12.13 -3.51
N VAL A 213 -8.36 -11.68 -2.86
CA VAL A 213 -9.69 -11.53 -3.48
C VAL A 213 -9.65 -10.63 -4.71
N ILE A 214 -9.02 -9.46 -4.60
CA ILE A 214 -8.83 -8.54 -5.72
C ILE A 214 -8.04 -9.22 -6.83
N SER A 215 -6.94 -9.90 -6.49
CA SER A 215 -6.11 -10.61 -7.45
C SER A 215 -6.90 -11.70 -8.19
N MET A 216 -7.71 -12.49 -7.47
CA MET A 216 -8.57 -13.52 -8.07
C MET A 216 -9.63 -12.93 -9.00
N LYS A 217 -10.25 -11.81 -8.60
CA LYS A 217 -11.26 -11.11 -9.43
C LYS A 217 -10.72 -10.63 -10.77
N PHE A 218 -9.48 -10.15 -10.81
CA PHE A 218 -8.89 -9.59 -12.04
C PHE A 218 -8.07 -10.59 -12.84
N LEU A 219 -7.41 -11.55 -12.18
CA LEU A 219 -6.43 -12.44 -12.79
C LEU A 219 -6.95 -13.88 -12.96
N GLY A 220 -8.08 -14.21 -12.33
CA GLY A 220 -8.71 -15.53 -12.30
C GLY A 220 -8.61 -16.18 -10.93
N SER A 221 -9.57 -17.04 -10.58
CA SER A 221 -9.61 -17.77 -9.32
C SER A 221 -8.61 -18.94 -9.23
N GLU A 222 -7.89 -19.21 -10.31
CA GLU A 222 -6.86 -20.24 -10.38
C GLU A 222 -5.61 -19.90 -9.55
N ASN A 223 -4.72 -20.88 -9.41
CA ASN A 223 -3.50 -20.80 -8.59
C ASN A 223 -2.69 -19.52 -8.81
N PHE A 224 -2.52 -19.09 -10.07
CA PHE A 224 -1.81 -17.85 -10.39
C PHE A 224 -2.51 -16.63 -9.80
N GLY A 225 -3.81 -16.45 -10.06
CA GLY A 225 -4.52 -15.25 -9.63
C GLY A 225 -4.71 -15.20 -8.12
N TRP A 226 -4.79 -16.34 -7.43
CA TRP A 226 -4.74 -16.38 -5.97
C TRP A 226 -3.37 -15.96 -5.41
N ARG A 227 -2.26 -16.54 -5.90
CA ARG A 227 -0.92 -16.32 -5.34
C ARG A 227 -0.28 -15.00 -5.76
N PHE A 228 -0.62 -14.48 -6.95
CA PHE A 228 0.07 -13.34 -7.56
C PHE A 228 0.01 -12.04 -6.73
N SER A 229 -0.96 -11.88 -5.84
CA SER A 229 -1.00 -10.72 -4.93
C SER A 229 0.27 -10.59 -4.08
N ASN A 230 0.90 -11.71 -3.71
CA ASN A 230 2.07 -11.72 -2.84
C ASN A 230 3.37 -11.32 -3.56
N PRO A 231 3.75 -11.91 -4.71
CA PRO A 231 4.86 -11.42 -5.53
C PRO A 231 4.71 -9.94 -5.87
N TYR A 232 3.49 -9.53 -6.20
CA TYR A 232 3.18 -8.14 -6.51
C TYR A 232 3.44 -7.22 -5.32
N GLN A 233 2.88 -7.52 -4.15
CA GLN A 233 3.15 -6.74 -2.93
C GLN A 233 4.63 -6.72 -2.54
N CYS A 234 5.34 -7.84 -2.68
CA CYS A 234 6.78 -7.90 -2.42
C CYS A 234 7.55 -6.97 -3.35
N SER A 235 7.20 -6.93 -4.64
CA SER A 235 7.82 -6.00 -5.59
C SER A 235 7.58 -4.54 -5.21
N LEU A 236 6.39 -4.20 -4.69
CA LEU A 236 6.08 -2.86 -4.18
C LEU A 236 6.87 -2.53 -2.90
N ALA A 237 7.03 -3.51 -2.01
CA ALA A 237 7.83 -3.38 -0.80
C ALA A 237 9.28 -3.00 -1.11
N VAL A 238 9.87 -3.50 -2.21
CA VAL A 238 11.21 -3.09 -2.68
C VAL A 238 11.27 -1.58 -2.96
N GLY A 239 10.25 -1.04 -3.64
CA GLY A 239 10.16 0.40 -3.93
C GLY A 239 9.99 1.26 -2.68
N LEU A 240 9.15 0.82 -1.75
CA LEU A 240 8.95 1.48 -0.45
C LEU A 240 10.23 1.46 0.39
N PHE A 241 10.94 0.34 0.41
CA PHE A 241 12.20 0.21 1.12
C PHE A 241 13.30 1.10 0.53
N TYR A 242 13.38 1.18 -0.81
CA TYR A 242 14.25 2.15 -1.48
C TYR A 242 13.94 3.59 -1.06
N TYR A 243 12.65 3.97 -1.01
CA TYR A 243 12.26 5.31 -0.58
C TYR A 243 12.70 5.62 0.85
N PHE A 244 12.49 4.67 1.77
CA PHE A 244 12.98 4.76 3.14
C PHE A 244 14.50 4.94 3.18
N CYS A 245 15.27 4.06 2.53
CA CYS A 245 16.74 4.15 2.49
C CYS A 245 17.23 5.47 1.89
N SER A 246 16.57 5.97 0.85
CA SER A 246 16.94 7.23 0.16
C SER A 246 16.79 8.49 1.02
N THR A 247 16.14 8.36 2.19
CA THR A 247 16.03 9.42 3.18
C THR A 247 17.27 9.53 4.07
N PHE A 248 18.09 8.47 4.15
CA PHE A 248 19.27 8.42 5.04
C PHE A 248 20.58 8.15 4.29
N PHE A 249 20.51 7.56 3.10
CA PHE A 249 21.67 7.15 2.32
C PHE A 249 21.69 7.80 0.94
N SER A 250 22.85 7.73 0.28
CA SER A 250 22.95 8.15 -1.12
C SER A 250 22.05 7.32 -2.04
N LYS A 251 21.72 7.86 -3.22
CA LYS A 251 20.92 7.18 -4.25
C LYS A 251 21.49 5.80 -4.59
N LYS A 252 22.80 5.71 -4.79
CA LYS A 252 23.48 4.46 -5.16
C LYS A 252 23.40 3.42 -4.04
N GLN A 253 23.70 3.82 -2.79
CA GLN A 253 23.58 2.92 -1.63
C GLN A 253 22.14 2.41 -1.48
N SER A 254 21.15 3.30 -1.59
CA SER A 254 19.73 2.95 -1.48
C SER A 254 19.30 1.95 -2.56
N LEU A 255 19.76 2.14 -3.80
CA LEU A 255 19.47 1.24 -4.91
C LEU A 255 20.09 -0.15 -4.69
N VAL A 256 21.36 -0.19 -4.25
CA VAL A 256 22.05 -1.45 -3.92
C VAL A 256 21.33 -2.17 -2.78
N THR A 257 20.96 -1.46 -1.72
CA THR A 257 20.22 -2.02 -0.58
C THR A 257 18.86 -2.57 -1.00
N ALA A 258 18.11 -1.84 -1.83
CA ALA A 258 16.83 -2.32 -2.37
C ALA A 258 16.99 -3.53 -3.29
N PHE A 259 18.06 -3.57 -4.10
CA PHE A 259 18.38 -4.73 -4.93
C PHE A 259 18.74 -5.96 -4.08
N LEU A 260 19.60 -5.80 -3.07
CA LEU A 260 19.95 -6.87 -2.13
C LEU A 260 18.70 -7.39 -1.38
N PHE A 261 17.81 -6.49 -0.98
CA PHE A 261 16.52 -6.86 -0.42
C PHE A 261 15.68 -7.68 -1.41
N SER A 262 15.62 -7.29 -2.69
CA SER A 262 14.84 -8.02 -3.71
C SER A 262 15.38 -9.40 -4.07
N ILE A 263 16.68 -9.68 -3.89
CA ILE A 263 17.28 -10.98 -4.19
C ILE A 263 17.39 -11.89 -2.96
N SER A 264 16.73 -11.53 -1.85
CA SER A 264 16.65 -12.38 -0.67
C SER A 264 15.96 -13.70 -1.03
N SER A 265 16.64 -14.82 -0.83
CA SER A 265 16.10 -16.17 -1.08
C SER A 265 14.82 -16.43 -0.27
N TYR A 266 14.75 -15.90 0.95
CA TYR A 266 13.56 -15.96 1.78
C TYR A 266 12.38 -15.28 1.09
N ILE A 267 12.55 -14.05 0.61
CA ILE A 267 11.47 -13.30 -0.05
C ILE A 267 11.06 -13.99 -1.36
N MET A 268 12.03 -14.42 -2.17
CA MET A 268 11.76 -15.10 -3.43
C MET A 268 10.96 -16.40 -3.25
N ALA A 269 11.23 -17.17 -2.20
CA ALA A 269 10.51 -18.41 -1.91
C ALA A 269 9.14 -18.14 -1.29
N PHE A 270 9.10 -17.33 -0.21
CA PHE A 270 7.86 -17.07 0.50
C PHE A 270 6.85 -16.27 -0.34
N SER A 271 7.30 -15.45 -1.28
CA SER A 271 6.40 -14.63 -2.12
C SER A 271 5.44 -15.46 -2.94
N LYS A 272 5.77 -16.73 -3.20
CA LYS A 272 4.96 -17.63 -4.02
C LYS A 272 3.89 -18.37 -3.23
N ILE A 273 3.91 -18.28 -1.90
CA ILE A 273 2.99 -19.02 -1.03
C ILE A 273 1.74 -18.19 -0.80
N GLY A 274 0.55 -18.81 -0.79
CA GLY A 274 -0.75 -18.11 -0.73
C GLY A 274 -1.16 -17.49 0.62
N TYR A 275 -0.23 -17.28 1.55
CA TYR A 275 -0.47 -16.74 2.90
C TYR A 275 -0.48 -15.21 2.98
N ASN A 276 -0.98 -14.67 4.08
CA ASN A 276 -0.85 -13.24 4.39
C ASN A 276 0.49 -12.86 5.09
N ASN A 277 1.40 -13.81 5.38
CA ASN A 277 2.66 -13.52 6.10
C ASN A 277 3.47 -12.38 5.47
N LEU A 278 3.58 -12.35 4.14
CA LEU A 278 4.35 -11.30 3.44
C LEU A 278 3.63 -9.96 3.34
N GLN A 279 2.35 -9.92 3.71
CA GLN A 279 1.67 -8.65 3.96
C GLN A 279 2.30 -7.91 5.15
N ALA A 280 2.88 -8.62 6.12
CA ALA A 280 3.63 -7.99 7.22
C ALA A 280 4.91 -7.31 6.72
N MET A 281 5.59 -7.88 5.72
CA MET A 281 6.75 -7.25 5.09
C MET A 281 6.35 -5.99 4.31
N PHE A 282 5.24 -6.06 3.56
CA PHE A 282 4.68 -4.87 2.92
C PHE A 282 4.30 -3.80 3.97
N ALA A 283 3.61 -4.19 5.05
CA ALA A 283 3.25 -3.29 6.15
C ALA A 283 4.49 -2.60 6.75
N LEU A 284 5.54 -3.36 7.05
CA LEU A 284 6.81 -2.86 7.56
C LEU A 284 7.42 -1.81 6.63
N THR A 285 7.61 -2.15 5.36
CA THR A 285 8.22 -1.22 4.39
C THR A 285 7.34 0.00 4.16
N PHE A 286 6.01 -0.15 4.20
CA PHE A 286 5.05 0.94 4.07
C PHE A 286 5.10 1.93 5.24
N VAL A 287 5.10 1.44 6.48
CA VAL A 287 5.17 2.33 7.66
C VAL A 287 6.53 3.01 7.78
N LEU A 288 7.62 2.32 7.42
CA LEU A 288 8.96 2.91 7.37
C LEU A 288 9.06 3.99 6.28
N ALA A 289 8.59 3.70 5.06
CA ALA A 289 8.57 4.67 3.97
C ALA A 289 7.74 5.92 4.33
N THR A 290 6.61 5.72 5.01
CA THR A 290 5.76 6.84 5.42
C THR A 290 6.37 7.63 6.58
N ALA A 291 7.05 6.99 7.52
CA ALA A 291 7.84 7.68 8.54
C ALA A 291 8.97 8.53 7.92
N ALA A 292 9.68 7.98 6.93
CA ALA A 292 10.64 8.74 6.14
C ALA A 292 10.00 9.96 5.43
N TRP A 293 8.79 9.81 4.90
CA TRP A 293 8.05 10.94 4.30
C TRP A 293 7.69 12.02 5.33
N ILE A 294 7.31 11.64 6.56
CA ILE A 294 7.09 12.58 7.67
C ILE A 294 8.39 13.30 8.03
N ILE A 295 9.51 12.58 8.13
CA ILE A 295 10.81 13.18 8.46
C ILE A 295 11.17 14.26 7.43
N ARG A 296 10.96 13.97 6.14
CA ARG A 296 11.29 14.88 5.04
C ARG A 296 10.33 16.06 4.90
N SER A 297 9.03 15.84 5.08
CA SER A 297 8.00 16.85 4.76
C SER A 297 7.35 17.50 5.97
N GLY A 298 7.21 16.77 7.09
CA GLY A 298 6.41 17.18 8.24
C GLY A 298 4.92 17.38 7.93
N SER A 299 4.44 17.00 6.74
CA SER A 299 3.10 17.35 6.27
C SER A 299 2.02 16.56 7.01
N ARG A 300 0.88 17.19 7.33
CA ARG A 300 -0.24 16.52 8.00
C ARG A 300 -0.74 15.29 7.21
N LEU A 301 -0.73 15.35 5.88
CA LEU A 301 -1.07 14.21 5.02
C LEU A 301 -0.18 12.99 5.30
N SER A 302 1.13 13.19 5.46
CA SER A 302 2.05 12.08 5.74
C SER A 302 1.76 11.39 7.08
N TYR A 303 1.33 12.14 8.11
CA TYR A 303 0.85 11.56 9.38
C TYR A 303 -0.45 10.78 9.21
N VAL A 304 -1.41 11.28 8.42
CA VAL A 304 -2.64 10.54 8.09
C VAL A 304 -2.31 9.23 7.39
N VAL A 305 -1.41 9.25 6.40
CA VAL A 305 -0.99 8.03 5.69
C VAL A 305 -0.28 7.06 6.62
N LEU A 306 0.52 7.54 7.59
CA LEU A 306 1.14 6.67 8.58
C LEU A 306 0.07 6.02 9.48
N ALA A 307 -0.96 6.75 9.89
CA ALA A 307 -2.07 6.19 10.65
C ALA A 307 -2.75 5.01 9.90
N TYR A 308 -2.92 5.13 8.58
CA TYR A 308 -3.42 4.03 7.73
C TYR A 308 -2.46 2.84 7.72
N GLY A 309 -1.16 3.09 7.65
CA GLY A 309 -0.15 2.03 7.68
C GLY A 309 -0.09 1.31 9.02
N LEU A 310 -0.17 2.06 10.12
CA LEU A 310 -0.25 1.50 11.47
C LEU A 310 -1.53 0.69 11.65
N ALA A 311 -2.69 1.21 11.23
CA ALA A 311 -3.95 0.47 11.26
C ALA A 311 -3.89 -0.80 10.39
N TYR A 312 -3.29 -0.73 9.20
CA TYR A 312 -3.09 -1.88 8.33
C TYR A 312 -2.28 -3.00 9.01
N CYS A 313 -1.32 -2.67 9.87
CA CYS A 313 -0.58 -3.67 10.64
C CYS A 313 -1.50 -4.55 11.52
N PHE A 314 -2.62 -4.00 12.03
CA PHE A 314 -3.59 -4.79 12.80
C PHE A 314 -4.41 -5.73 11.90
N TYR A 315 -4.70 -5.33 10.67
CA TYR A 315 -5.51 -6.13 9.77
C TYR A 315 -4.71 -7.15 8.96
N ALA A 316 -3.43 -6.91 8.68
CA ALA A 316 -2.64 -7.73 7.76
C ALA A 316 -2.31 -9.11 8.33
N TYR A 317 -1.57 -9.17 9.44
CA TYR A 317 -1.07 -10.39 10.05
C TYR A 317 -0.51 -10.06 11.45
N PRO A 318 -0.63 -10.93 12.48
CA PRO A 318 -0.14 -10.62 13.82
C PRO A 318 1.33 -10.16 13.88
N ALA A 319 2.23 -10.75 13.08
CA ALA A 319 3.63 -10.32 13.08
C ALA A 319 3.84 -8.91 12.49
N ALA A 320 2.87 -8.34 11.77
CA ALA A 320 2.93 -6.95 11.32
C ALA A 320 2.84 -5.96 12.51
N LEU A 321 2.29 -6.36 13.66
CA LEU A 321 2.26 -5.54 14.87
C LEU A 321 3.67 -5.22 15.38
N TYR A 322 4.66 -6.10 15.15
CA TYR A 322 6.06 -5.84 15.48
C TYR A 322 6.68 -4.70 14.65
N ALA A 323 6.05 -4.31 13.53
CA ALA A 323 6.49 -3.17 12.75
C ALA A 323 6.08 -1.83 13.37
N ILE A 324 5.04 -1.78 14.22
CA ILE A 324 4.46 -0.52 14.77
C ILE A 324 5.47 0.31 15.57
N PRO A 325 6.30 -0.25 16.47
CA PRO A 325 7.23 0.55 17.26
C PRO A 325 8.30 1.26 16.42
N LEU A 326 8.72 0.67 15.29
CA LEU A 326 9.83 1.16 14.48
C LEU A 326 9.61 2.58 13.89
N PRO A 327 8.51 2.88 13.16
CA PRO A 327 8.25 4.23 12.69
C PRO A 327 8.08 5.21 13.84
N LEU A 328 7.49 4.81 14.98
CA LEU A 328 7.30 5.69 16.13
C LEU A 328 8.62 6.08 16.78
N ILE A 329 9.54 5.12 16.97
CA ILE A 329 10.90 5.39 17.48
C ILE A 329 11.64 6.34 16.52
N LEU A 330 11.57 6.08 15.21
CA LEU A 330 12.18 6.97 14.21
C LEU A 330 11.60 8.38 14.29
N LEU A 331 10.28 8.54 14.42
CA LEU A 331 9.66 9.85 14.55
C LEU A 331 10.03 10.54 15.87
N ILE A 332 10.14 9.83 16.99
CA ILE A 332 10.60 10.41 18.25
C ILE A 332 12.03 10.94 18.11
N MET A 333 12.91 10.20 17.41
CA MET A 333 14.30 10.61 17.20
C MET A 333 14.44 11.82 16.27
N TYR A 334 13.75 11.82 15.13
CA TYR A 334 13.96 12.80 14.06
C TYR A 334 12.92 13.94 14.04
N ARG A 335 11.71 13.71 14.57
CA ARG A 335 10.57 14.66 14.59
C ARG A 335 9.82 14.60 15.95
N PRO A 336 10.51 14.80 17.08
CA PRO A 336 9.87 14.73 18.39
C PRO A 336 8.73 15.77 18.51
N PRO A 337 7.62 15.45 19.19
CA PRO A 337 6.48 16.35 19.37
C PRO A 337 6.80 17.47 20.37
N ARG A 338 7.65 18.43 19.96
CA ARG A 338 8.09 19.56 20.80
C ARG A 338 7.26 20.81 20.63
N ASP A 339 6.70 21.01 19.44
CA ASP A 339 5.86 22.16 19.10
C ASP A 339 4.39 21.75 18.92
N MET A 340 3.47 22.69 19.16
CA MET A 340 2.03 22.45 19.08
C MET A 340 1.55 21.93 17.71
N PRO A 341 2.02 22.46 16.56
CA PRO A 341 1.71 21.87 15.26
C PRO A 341 2.09 20.38 15.15
N THR A 342 3.31 20.01 15.55
CA THR A 342 3.76 18.61 15.53
C THR A 342 2.96 17.76 16.51
N ILE A 343 2.74 18.22 17.74
CA ILE A 343 1.89 17.54 18.74
C ILE A 343 0.49 17.25 18.16
N LYS A 344 -0.15 18.24 17.52
CA LYS A 344 -1.45 18.05 16.88
C LYS A 344 -1.43 16.96 15.80
N ASN A 345 -0.38 16.91 14.99
CA ASN A 345 -0.24 15.87 13.96
C ASN A 345 -0.07 14.48 14.56
N TRP A 346 0.70 14.34 15.65
CA TRP A 346 0.84 13.10 16.40
C TRP A 346 -0.50 12.64 16.99
N ILE A 347 -1.23 13.55 17.66
CA ILE A 347 -2.57 13.27 18.21
C ILE A 347 -3.50 12.82 17.08
N TRP A 348 -3.51 13.54 15.96
CA TRP A 348 -4.33 13.18 14.80
C TRP A 348 -4.00 11.80 14.24
N MET A 349 -2.71 11.46 14.10
CA MET A 349 -2.27 10.15 13.64
C MET A 349 -2.78 9.04 14.57
N VAL A 350 -2.61 9.20 15.89
CA VAL A 350 -3.03 8.21 16.88
C VAL A 350 -4.55 8.05 16.88
N LEU A 351 -5.30 9.15 16.88
CA LEU A 351 -6.77 9.12 16.84
C LEU A 351 -7.30 8.42 15.59
N ILE A 352 -6.76 8.74 14.41
CA ILE A 352 -7.16 8.09 13.16
C ILE A 352 -6.85 6.59 13.22
N CYS A 353 -5.66 6.21 13.70
CA CYS A 353 -5.29 4.81 13.84
C CYS A 353 -6.28 4.07 14.76
N ILE A 354 -6.58 4.63 15.95
CA ILE A 354 -7.52 4.04 16.91
C ILE A 354 -8.92 3.88 16.29
N LEU A 355 -9.42 4.91 15.62
CA LEU A 355 -10.72 4.84 14.95
C LEU A 355 -10.74 3.75 13.87
N MET A 356 -9.67 3.62 13.07
CA MET A 356 -9.59 2.56 12.05
C MET A 356 -9.52 1.16 12.66
N ILE A 357 -8.86 0.95 13.80
CA ILE A 357 -8.79 -0.37 14.44
C ILE A 357 -9.95 -0.66 15.38
N SER A 358 -10.85 0.31 15.62
CA SER A 358 -11.98 0.16 16.53
C SER A 358 -12.86 -1.08 16.29
N PRO A 359 -13.10 -1.58 15.05
CA PRO A 359 -13.83 -2.83 14.86
C PRO A 359 -13.11 -4.04 15.48
N LEU A 360 -11.78 -4.05 15.50
CA LEU A 360 -10.99 -5.14 16.09
C LEU A 360 -10.94 -5.05 17.62
N LEU A 361 -10.98 -3.83 18.19
CA LEU A 361 -10.95 -3.62 19.64
C LEU A 361 -12.11 -4.30 20.39
N ILE A 362 -13.24 -4.52 19.71
CA ILE A 362 -14.45 -5.11 20.30
C ILE A 362 -14.60 -6.61 20.03
N GLN A 363 -13.62 -7.25 19.39
CA GLN A 363 -13.63 -8.68 19.04
C GLN A 363 -12.62 -9.45 19.92
N PRO A 364 -13.07 -10.19 20.96
CA PRO A 364 -12.17 -10.96 21.83
C PRO A 364 -11.31 -11.97 21.06
N GLU A 365 -11.83 -12.55 19.99
CA GLU A 365 -11.16 -13.56 19.17
C GLU A 365 -9.89 -13.02 18.50
N TYR A 366 -9.80 -11.71 18.29
CA TYR A 366 -8.60 -11.07 17.76
C TYR A 366 -7.45 -11.00 18.78
N TRP A 367 -7.78 -10.95 20.08
CA TRP A 367 -6.83 -10.71 21.17
C TRP A 367 -6.49 -11.97 21.98
N ALA A 368 -7.16 -13.08 21.69
CA ALA A 368 -6.88 -14.40 22.25
C ALA A 368 -5.74 -15.06 21.48
#